data_AF-A0A2G8KME4-F1
#
_entry.id   AF-A0A2G8KME4-F1
#
_cell.length_a   1.000
_cell.length_b   1.000
_cell.length_c   1.000
_cell.angle_alpha   90.00
_cell.angle_beta   90.00
_cell.angle_gamma   90.00
#
_symmetry.space_group_name_H-M   'P 1'
#
loop_
_entity.id
_entity.type
_entity.pdbx_description
1 polymer ?
#
loop_
_entity_poly.entity_id
_entity_poly.type
_entity_poly.pdbx_seq_one_letter_code
_entity_poly.pdbx_strand_id
1 'polypeptide(L)'
;MADPSKLFGEWQACLMKGVDCDSWGLLVEAVEEYQKLSRQVMYEVGHSSTLTNKQKQTLNKIAACLELRAQTLQKPQDREGISLDELKRLESSLISLQNNAACEFPVDFSINPLMTQRLNIQRGNFEIDLEGDEIDGQQVRDDSDEDEDEKTSRAESRLQDLRVSHASIKPAGTLLPRIPPEAGKTNLTIRIDKLGLKDSFTYLDPFLVVLVKDKTGIDVTRSQDTPVSTEREDPYILFGVNVEIQKPLENLPPGSAIFFEFKHYKLKKRAISTKCYAFLEMDEMKPGPLVIELYKKPPDYRRKKLSLLTNKTLYLHLHLTLQRS
;
A
#
# COMPACT_ATOMS: atom_id res chain seq x y z
N MET A 1 26.51 10.88 10.05
CA MET A 1 26.04 12.09 9.36
C MET A 1 26.86 12.26 8.09
N ALA A 2 26.23 12.31 6.92
CA ALA A 2 26.95 12.45 5.65
C ALA A 2 27.44 13.91 5.47
N ASP A 3 28.61 14.08 4.85
CA ASP A 3 29.15 15.39 4.47
C ASP A 3 28.19 16.06 3.46
N PRO A 4 27.70 17.29 3.72
CA PRO A 4 26.84 18.03 2.79
C PRO A 4 27.40 18.09 1.37
N SER A 5 28.73 18.18 1.24
CA SER A 5 29.43 18.26 -0.05
C SER A 5 29.26 16.97 -0.88
N LYS A 6 29.17 15.81 -0.20
CA LYS A 6 28.94 14.51 -0.82
C LYS A 6 27.47 14.35 -1.22
N LEU A 7 26.55 14.80 -0.37
CA LEU A 7 25.11 14.80 -0.65
C LEU A 7 24.74 15.63 -1.88
N PHE A 8 25.34 16.82 -2.04
CA PHE A 8 25.08 17.65 -3.22
C PHE A 8 25.56 16.99 -4.52
N GLY A 9 26.71 16.30 -4.49
CA GLY A 9 27.20 15.55 -5.65
C GLY A 9 26.31 14.35 -6.01
N GLU A 10 25.80 13.64 -5.01
CA GLU A 10 24.82 12.55 -5.21
C GLU A 10 23.51 13.07 -5.81
N TRP A 11 23.00 14.20 -5.32
CA TRP A 11 21.80 14.85 -5.87
C TRP A 11 21.98 15.35 -7.29
N GLN A 12 23.17 15.89 -7.61
CA GLN A 12 23.50 16.28 -8.98
C GLN A 12 23.49 15.05 -9.90
N ALA A 13 24.11 13.94 -9.49
CA ALA A 13 24.11 12.71 -10.28
C ALA A 13 22.69 12.16 -10.50
N CYS A 14 21.83 12.20 -9.47
CA CYS A 14 20.42 11.83 -9.59
C CYS A 14 19.64 12.76 -10.53
N LEU A 15 19.91 14.07 -10.48
CA LEU A 15 19.29 15.04 -11.39
C LEU A 15 19.64 14.71 -12.84
N MET A 16 20.92 14.49 -13.11
CA MET A 16 21.40 14.20 -14.47
C MET A 16 20.88 12.87 -15.00
N LYS A 17 20.78 11.85 -14.15
CA LYS A 17 20.12 10.59 -14.50
C LYS A 17 18.66 10.80 -14.93
N GLY A 18 17.90 11.60 -14.20
CA GLY A 18 16.52 11.94 -14.57
C GLY A 18 16.46 12.72 -15.88
N VAL A 19 17.37 13.68 -16.09
CA VAL A 19 17.50 14.47 -17.32
C VAL A 19 17.83 13.60 -18.55
N ASP A 20 18.68 12.60 -18.39
CA ASP A 20 19.03 11.66 -19.46
C ASP A 20 17.82 10.80 -19.85
N CYS A 21 17.11 10.26 -18.87
CA CYS A 21 15.85 9.53 -19.10
C CYS A 21 14.81 10.40 -19.82
N ASP A 22 14.62 11.65 -19.37
CA ASP A 22 13.71 12.62 -19.97
C ASP A 22 14.09 12.93 -21.42
N SER A 23 15.38 13.17 -21.67
CA SER A 23 15.94 13.42 -23.01
C SER A 23 15.80 12.22 -23.95
N TRP A 24 15.85 10.99 -23.43
CA TRP A 24 15.65 9.76 -24.20
C TRP A 24 14.19 9.35 -24.36
N GLY A 25 13.24 10.11 -23.79
CA GLY A 25 11.82 9.79 -23.85
C GLY A 25 11.39 8.66 -22.91
N LEU A 26 12.24 8.28 -21.95
CA LEU A 26 11.93 7.35 -20.87
C LEU A 26 11.17 8.09 -19.76
N LEU A 27 9.93 8.48 -20.07
CA LEU A 27 9.15 9.42 -19.25
C LEU A 27 8.82 8.87 -17.87
N VAL A 28 8.62 7.55 -17.73
CA VAL A 28 8.28 6.92 -16.45
C VAL A 28 9.50 6.95 -15.51
N GLU A 29 10.66 6.59 -16.04
CA GLU A 29 11.94 6.59 -15.33
C GLU A 29 12.35 8.02 -14.94
N ALA A 30 12.17 8.99 -15.84
CA ALA A 30 12.43 10.40 -15.57
C ALA A 30 11.56 10.92 -14.42
N VAL A 31 10.27 10.63 -14.44
CA VAL A 31 9.31 10.98 -13.38
C VAL A 31 9.71 10.35 -12.04
N GLU A 32 10.06 9.06 -12.02
CA GLU A 32 10.47 8.36 -10.81
C GLU A 32 11.74 8.99 -10.20
N GLU A 33 12.75 9.29 -11.03
CA GLU A 33 14.00 9.91 -10.58
C GLU A 33 13.79 11.34 -10.06
N TYR A 34 13.01 12.19 -10.74
CA TYR A 34 12.73 13.55 -10.27
C TYR A 34 11.96 13.55 -8.95
N GLN A 35 10.95 12.69 -8.80
CA GLN A 35 10.20 12.58 -7.56
C GLN A 35 11.04 12.01 -6.42
N LYS A 36 11.92 11.05 -6.71
CA LYS A 36 12.86 10.50 -5.73
C LYS A 36 13.83 11.57 -5.25
N LEU A 37 14.43 12.33 -6.16
CA LEU A 37 15.35 13.40 -5.84
C LEU A 37 14.66 14.52 -5.05
N SER A 38 13.47 14.97 -5.46
CA SER A 38 12.69 15.97 -4.72
C SER A 38 12.49 15.55 -3.26
N ARG A 39 12.09 14.28 -3.02
CA ARG A 39 11.91 13.75 -1.66
C ARG A 39 13.19 13.74 -0.84
N GLN A 40 14.32 13.33 -1.44
CA GLN A 40 15.62 13.33 -0.75
C GLN A 40 16.04 14.75 -0.36
N VAL A 41 15.89 15.70 -1.28
CA VAL A 41 16.20 17.12 -1.03
C VAL A 41 15.32 17.68 0.08
N MET A 42 14.01 17.45 0.03
CA MET A 42 13.07 17.93 1.05
C MET A 42 13.29 17.29 2.42
N TYR A 43 13.66 16.01 2.45
CA TYR A 43 14.03 15.33 3.69
C TYR A 43 15.23 16.04 4.35
N GLU A 44 16.28 16.31 3.58
CA GLU A 44 17.49 16.92 4.11
C GLU A 44 17.28 18.38 4.52
N VAL A 45 16.46 19.14 3.79
CA VAL A 45 16.06 20.50 4.20
C VAL A 45 15.38 20.50 5.57
N GLY A 46 14.55 19.48 5.84
CA GLY A 46 13.80 19.33 7.09
C GLY A 46 14.61 18.80 8.28
N HIS A 47 15.63 17.97 8.03
CA HIS A 47 16.36 17.22 9.08
C HIS A 47 17.82 17.65 9.26
N SER A 48 18.42 18.34 8.28
CA SER A 48 19.79 18.80 8.38
C SER A 48 19.92 20.08 9.20
N SER A 49 20.75 20.02 10.23
CA SER A 49 21.21 21.18 11.00
C SER A 49 22.40 21.90 10.34
N THR A 50 23.05 21.27 9.34
CA THR A 50 24.25 21.81 8.68
C THR A 50 23.95 22.72 7.50
N LEU A 51 22.72 22.68 6.96
CA LEU A 51 22.27 23.54 5.87
C LEU A 51 21.87 24.95 6.36
N THR A 52 22.38 25.98 5.69
CA THR A 52 21.99 27.37 5.93
C THR A 52 20.56 27.66 5.43
N ASN A 53 19.92 28.70 5.96
CA ASN A 53 18.59 29.12 5.52
C ASN A 53 18.53 29.45 4.02
N LYS A 54 19.61 30.03 3.46
CA LYS A 54 19.70 30.33 2.04
C LYS A 54 19.79 29.06 1.20
N GLN A 55 20.60 28.08 1.62
CA GLN A 55 20.67 26.77 0.96
C GLN A 55 19.32 26.05 1.01
N LYS A 56 18.64 26.07 2.17
CA LYS A 56 17.30 25.50 2.31
C LYS A 56 16.28 26.15 1.38
N GLN A 57 16.31 27.48 1.22
CA GLN A 57 15.46 28.18 0.27
C GLN A 57 15.73 27.75 -1.17
N THR A 58 17.00 27.67 -1.58
CA THR A 58 17.37 27.20 -2.92
C THR A 58 16.94 25.75 -3.15
N LEU A 59 17.15 24.86 -2.19
CA LEU A 59 16.75 23.46 -2.27
C LEU A 59 15.23 23.28 -2.35
N ASN A 60 14.44 24.08 -1.63
CA ASN A 60 12.99 24.09 -1.77
C ASN A 60 12.55 24.48 -3.19
N LYS A 61 13.22 25.46 -3.81
CA LYS A 61 12.93 25.84 -5.20
C LYS A 61 13.31 24.72 -6.18
N ILE A 62 14.45 24.05 -5.96
CA ILE A 62 14.87 22.89 -6.77
C ILE A 62 13.83 21.76 -6.67
N ALA A 63 13.40 21.41 -5.47
CA ALA A 63 12.36 20.39 -5.25
C ALA A 63 11.04 20.74 -5.96
N ALA A 64 10.63 22.00 -5.89
CA ALA A 64 9.43 22.47 -6.60
C ALA A 64 9.55 22.32 -8.13
N CYS A 65 10.70 22.65 -8.72
CA CYS A 65 10.94 22.45 -10.15
C CYS A 65 10.88 20.97 -10.54
N LEU A 66 11.46 20.08 -9.73
CA LEU A 66 11.44 18.63 -9.99
C LEU A 66 10.01 18.09 -10.00
N GLU A 67 9.18 18.52 -9.06
CA GLU A 67 7.77 18.14 -9.00
C GLU A 67 6.96 18.67 -10.18
N LEU A 68 7.18 19.94 -10.56
CA LEU A 68 6.54 20.53 -11.74
C LEU A 68 6.91 19.76 -13.00
N ARG A 69 8.18 19.39 -13.20
CA ARG A 69 8.59 18.59 -14.37
C ARG A 69 7.93 17.23 -14.36
N ALA A 70 7.96 16.54 -13.22
CA ALA A 70 7.33 15.24 -13.09
C ALA A 70 5.83 15.29 -13.43
N GLN A 71 5.13 16.36 -13.03
CA GLN A 71 3.72 16.58 -13.39
C GLN A 71 3.54 16.85 -14.89
N THR A 72 4.40 17.68 -15.50
CA THR A 72 4.37 17.96 -16.95
C THR A 72 4.55 16.67 -17.77
N LEU A 73 5.45 15.78 -17.35
CA LEU A 73 5.69 14.50 -18.03
C LEU A 73 4.51 13.53 -17.90
N GLN A 74 3.78 13.57 -16.78
CA GLN A 74 2.59 12.73 -16.57
C GLN A 74 1.35 13.24 -17.29
N LYS A 75 1.27 14.57 -17.55
CA LYS A 75 0.13 15.24 -18.18
C LYS A 75 0.58 16.13 -19.34
N PRO A 76 0.96 15.56 -20.50
CA PRO A 76 1.48 16.33 -21.63
C PRO A 76 0.46 17.29 -22.28
N GLN A 77 -0.81 17.27 -21.86
CA GLN A 77 -1.84 18.21 -22.34
C GLN A 77 -1.89 19.53 -21.55
N ASP A 78 -1.23 19.61 -20.39
CA ASP A 78 -1.14 20.84 -19.60
C ASP A 78 -0.01 21.74 -20.15
N ARG A 79 -0.33 23.01 -20.40
CA ARG A 79 0.63 24.02 -20.87
C ARG A 79 1.39 24.73 -19.75
N GLU A 80 1.03 24.47 -18.49
CA GLU A 80 1.73 24.98 -17.32
C GLU A 80 2.71 23.93 -16.80
N GLY A 81 4.00 24.24 -16.87
CA GLY A 81 5.05 23.30 -16.51
C GLY A 81 6.45 23.87 -16.71
N ILE A 82 7.46 23.16 -16.23
CA ILE A 82 8.86 23.49 -16.48
C ILE A 82 9.37 22.70 -17.68
N SER A 83 10.05 23.40 -18.60
CA SER A 83 10.70 22.75 -19.73
C SER A 83 11.94 21.96 -19.29
N LEU A 84 12.36 21.00 -20.11
CA LEU A 84 13.59 20.24 -19.86
C LEU A 84 14.82 21.16 -19.83
N ASP A 85 14.84 22.18 -20.69
CA ASP A 85 15.95 23.14 -20.76
C ASP A 85 16.03 24.02 -19.51
N GLU A 86 14.90 24.39 -18.92
CA GLU A 86 14.86 25.09 -17.63
C GLU A 86 15.28 24.18 -16.47
N LEU A 87 14.88 22.90 -16.51
CA LEU A 87 15.28 21.93 -15.49
C LEU A 87 16.80 21.68 -15.50
N LYS A 88 17.40 21.59 -16.69
CA LYS A 88 18.86 21.46 -16.86
C LYS A 88 19.63 22.60 -16.19
N ARG A 89 19.06 23.81 -16.15
CA ARG A 89 19.71 24.95 -15.48
C ARG A 89 19.85 24.76 -13.97
N LEU A 90 19.06 23.88 -13.34
CA LEU A 90 19.16 23.58 -11.90
C LEU A 90 20.46 22.87 -11.52
N GLU A 91 21.14 22.22 -12.47
CA GLU A 91 22.44 21.62 -12.25
C GLU A 91 23.44 22.66 -11.71
N SER A 92 23.47 23.84 -12.34
CA SER A 92 24.33 24.95 -11.92
C SER A 92 24.02 25.43 -10.48
N SER A 93 22.77 25.30 -10.05
CA SER A 93 22.35 25.66 -8.69
C SER A 93 22.83 24.63 -7.66
N LEU A 94 22.78 23.33 -7.97
CA LEU A 94 23.32 22.28 -7.09
C LEU A 94 24.85 22.37 -6.97
N ILE A 95 25.56 22.61 -8.08
CA ILE A 95 27.01 22.83 -8.08
C ILE A 95 27.37 24.06 -7.25
N SER A 96 26.61 25.14 -7.37
CA SER A 96 26.86 26.37 -6.60
C SER A 96 26.61 26.17 -5.10
N LEU A 97 25.61 25.34 -4.73
CA LEU A 97 25.36 24.94 -3.34
C LEU A 97 26.50 24.09 -2.78
N GLN A 98 27.05 23.18 -3.58
CA GLN A 98 28.20 22.35 -3.21
C GLN A 98 29.46 23.18 -2.91
N ASN A 99 29.67 24.24 -3.69
CA ASN A 99 30.84 25.13 -3.55
C ASN A 99 30.61 26.29 -2.57
N ASN A 100 29.48 26.33 -1.84
CA ASN A 100 29.08 27.47 -0.99
C ASN A 100 29.14 28.84 -1.70
N ALA A 101 28.91 28.86 -3.02
CA ALA A 101 28.94 30.08 -3.82
C ALA A 101 27.59 30.80 -3.77
N ALA A 102 27.61 32.13 -3.93
CA ALA A 102 26.37 32.90 -4.11
C ALA A 102 25.75 32.53 -5.46
N CYS A 103 24.58 31.89 -5.42
CA CYS A 103 23.83 31.52 -6.62
C CYS A 103 22.52 32.31 -6.68
N GLU A 104 22.30 33.04 -7.77
CA GLU A 104 20.96 33.51 -8.14
C GLU A 104 20.22 32.35 -8.78
N PHE A 105 18.95 32.16 -8.39
CA PHE A 105 18.19 31.01 -8.84
C PHE A 105 17.84 31.16 -10.34
N PRO A 106 18.21 30.21 -11.21
CA PRO A 106 18.27 30.42 -12.66
C PRO A 106 16.93 30.27 -13.38
N VAL A 107 15.84 30.03 -12.64
CA VAL A 107 14.49 29.84 -13.19
C VAL A 107 13.55 30.87 -12.57
N ASP A 108 12.94 31.69 -13.41
CA ASP A 108 12.02 32.74 -13.00
C ASP A 108 10.58 32.21 -13.09
N PHE A 109 9.97 31.91 -11.95
CA PHE A 109 8.55 31.55 -11.88
C PHE A 109 7.91 32.15 -10.63
N SER A 110 6.71 32.69 -10.82
CA SER A 110 5.83 33.18 -9.76
C SER A 110 5.40 32.02 -8.86
N ILE A 111 6.15 31.78 -7.79
CA ILE A 111 5.77 30.83 -6.74
C ILE A 111 4.48 31.36 -6.10
N ASN A 112 3.34 30.78 -6.46
CA ASN A 112 2.10 31.05 -5.74
C ASN A 112 2.31 30.61 -4.27
N PRO A 113 2.10 31.50 -3.28
CA PRO A 113 2.32 31.21 -1.85
C PRO A 113 1.53 30.02 -1.29
N LEU A 114 0.56 29.50 -2.07
CA LEU A 114 -0.23 28.33 -1.74
C LEU A 114 0.55 27.01 -1.85
N MET A 115 1.63 26.92 -2.64
CA MET A 115 2.44 25.70 -2.72
C MET A 115 3.43 25.56 -1.55
N THR A 116 3.97 26.66 -1.03
CA THR A 116 4.85 26.63 0.15
C THR A 116 4.12 26.26 1.45
N GLN A 117 2.80 26.46 1.52
CA GLN A 117 1.99 26.00 2.65
C GLN A 117 1.78 24.48 2.68
N ARG A 118 1.75 23.80 1.52
CA ARG A 118 1.63 22.32 1.48
C ARG A 118 2.91 21.61 1.96
N LEU A 119 4.07 22.24 1.82
CA LEU A 119 5.36 21.65 2.22
C LEU A 119 5.59 21.68 3.75
N ASN A 120 4.90 22.56 4.48
CA ASN A 120 5.09 22.71 5.94
C ASN A 120 4.33 21.67 6.79
N ILE A 121 3.41 20.90 6.18
CA ILE A 121 2.60 19.88 6.88
C ILE A 121 3.33 18.52 6.96
N GLN A 122 4.41 18.30 6.19
CA GLN A 122 5.20 17.06 6.17
C GLN A 122 6.36 17.02 7.19
N ARG A 123 6.33 17.80 8.27
CA ARG A 123 7.22 17.54 9.42
C ARG A 123 6.71 16.30 10.12
N GLY A 124 7.22 15.11 9.82
CA GLY A 124 6.78 13.90 10.51
C GLY A 124 7.59 12.64 10.24
N ASN A 125 8.80 12.63 10.82
CA ASN A 125 9.67 11.52 11.21
C ASN A 125 9.60 10.22 10.39
N PHE A 126 10.67 9.95 9.64
CA PHE A 126 11.05 8.58 9.29
C PHE A 126 12.57 8.45 9.33
N GLU A 127 13.09 7.87 10.41
CA GLU A 127 14.42 7.26 10.43
C GLU A 127 14.38 6.02 9.53
N ILE A 128 15.36 5.89 8.63
CA ILE A 128 15.59 4.71 7.79
C ILE A 128 16.82 4.02 8.35
N ASP A 129 16.65 2.79 8.84
CA ASP A 129 17.76 1.88 9.09
C ASP A 129 18.18 1.21 7.76
N LEU A 130 19.48 1.19 7.52
CA LEU A 130 20.14 0.85 6.26
C LEU A 130 21.08 -0.34 6.49
N GLU A 131 20.59 -1.58 6.41
CA GLU A 131 21.40 -2.78 6.12
C GLU A 131 20.46 -3.76 5.38
N GLY A 132 20.79 -4.49 4.31
CA GLY A 132 22.06 -4.85 3.72
C GLY A 132 22.06 -6.36 3.44
N ASP A 133 21.17 -6.87 2.58
CA ASP A 133 21.10 -8.31 2.27
C ASP A 133 21.93 -8.65 1.02
N GLU A 134 23.06 -9.33 1.24
CA GLU A 134 23.68 -10.24 0.28
C GLU A 134 23.38 -11.70 0.66
N ILE A 135 23.22 -12.56 -0.35
CA ILE A 135 22.76 -13.95 -0.27
C ILE A 135 23.97 -14.89 -0.38
N ASP A 136 24.10 -15.92 0.48
CA ASP A 136 24.24 -17.33 0.03
C ASP A 136 24.12 -18.39 1.16
N GLY A 137 23.53 -19.54 0.79
CA GLY A 137 23.93 -20.89 1.20
C GLY A 137 23.88 -21.40 2.66
N GLN A 138 22.87 -22.25 2.93
CA GLN A 138 22.99 -23.62 3.51
C GLN A 138 22.78 -23.88 5.03
N GLN A 139 21.65 -24.57 5.31
CA GLN A 139 21.37 -25.61 6.33
C GLN A 139 21.45 -25.36 7.87
N VAL A 140 20.25 -25.43 8.47
CA VAL A 140 19.80 -25.98 9.80
C VAL A 140 20.30 -25.36 11.12
N ARG A 141 19.40 -24.73 11.90
CA ARG A 141 18.85 -25.13 13.24
C ARG A 141 18.12 -23.97 13.94
N ASP A 142 17.19 -24.32 14.83
CA ASP A 142 16.49 -23.49 15.84
C ASP A 142 17.40 -22.46 16.53
N ASP A 143 16.94 -21.23 16.78
CA ASP A 143 16.26 -20.81 18.02
C ASP A 143 16.00 -19.28 18.06
N SER A 144 14.91 -18.90 18.73
CA SER A 144 14.61 -17.61 19.39
C SER A 144 14.51 -16.27 18.61
N ASP A 145 13.30 -15.72 18.67
CA ASP A 145 12.92 -14.34 19.04
C ASP A 145 13.55 -13.13 18.35
N GLU A 146 12.77 -12.48 17.47
CA GLU A 146 12.74 -11.00 17.37
C GLU A 146 11.28 -10.53 17.19
N ASP A 147 10.69 -10.12 18.32
CA ASP A 147 9.54 -9.22 18.37
C ASP A 147 10.00 -7.81 18.00
N GLU A 148 9.53 -7.27 16.87
CA GLU A 148 9.60 -5.83 16.58
C GLU A 148 8.21 -5.26 16.27
N ASP A 149 7.53 -4.82 17.33
CA ASP A 149 6.43 -3.86 17.29
C ASP A 149 6.80 -2.73 18.28
N GLU A 150 7.35 -1.60 17.82
CA GLU A 150 7.01 -0.27 18.40
C GLU A 150 7.52 0.92 17.59
N LYS A 151 6.59 1.67 16.97
CA LYS A 151 6.47 3.15 16.97
C LYS A 151 5.37 3.55 15.98
N THR A 152 4.12 3.53 16.44
CA THR A 152 2.96 4.02 15.70
C THR A 152 2.28 5.16 16.45
N SER A 153 2.47 6.39 15.97
CA SER A 153 1.57 7.51 16.31
C SER A 153 1.48 8.59 15.22
N ARG A 154 1.82 8.27 13.95
CA ARG A 154 1.81 9.30 12.88
C ARG A 154 1.39 8.82 11.48
N ALA A 155 0.74 7.66 11.39
CA ALA A 155 0.25 7.11 10.13
C ALA A 155 -1.14 7.67 9.72
N GLU A 156 -1.81 8.40 10.60
CA GLU A 156 -3.22 8.77 10.49
C GLU A 156 -3.51 9.84 9.41
N SER A 157 -2.55 10.70 9.05
CA SER A 157 -2.80 11.78 8.08
C SER A 157 -2.33 11.50 6.65
N ARG A 158 -1.63 10.39 6.39
CA ARG A 158 -0.88 10.17 5.12
C ARG A 158 -1.59 9.28 4.10
N LEU A 159 -2.70 8.63 4.49
CA LEU A 159 -3.43 7.68 3.64
C LEU A 159 -4.64 8.30 2.92
N GLN A 160 -5.08 9.50 3.30
CA GLN A 160 -6.16 10.20 2.60
C GLN A 160 -5.70 10.80 1.27
N ASP A 161 -4.42 11.20 1.16
CA ASP A 161 -3.87 11.83 -0.06
C ASP A 161 -3.42 10.83 -1.15
N LEU A 162 -3.23 9.55 -0.82
CA LEU A 162 -2.82 8.49 -1.76
C LEU A 162 -4.00 7.81 -2.49
N ARG A 163 -5.24 8.22 -2.22
CA ARG A 163 -6.45 7.69 -2.88
C ARG A 163 -6.62 8.20 -4.32
N VAL A 164 -5.81 9.15 -4.76
CA VAL A 164 -5.85 9.67 -6.13
C VAL A 164 -4.71 9.06 -6.93
N SER A 165 -5.07 8.27 -7.95
CA SER A 165 -4.23 7.77 -9.05
C SER A 165 -3.45 6.45 -8.90
N HIS A 166 -3.97 5.46 -8.18
CA HIS A 166 -3.76 4.07 -8.60
C HIS A 166 -5.01 3.63 -9.37
N ALA A 167 -4.87 3.30 -10.66
CA ALA A 167 -5.93 2.60 -11.38
C ALA A 167 -6.22 1.31 -10.60
N SER A 168 -7.36 1.27 -9.91
CA SER A 168 -7.74 0.19 -9.01
C SER A 168 -7.60 -1.13 -9.76
N ILE A 169 -6.72 -2.02 -9.29
CA ILE A 169 -6.41 -3.26 -10.01
C ILE A 169 -7.65 -4.19 -10.08
N LYS A 170 -8.67 -3.98 -9.22
CA LYS A 170 -10.00 -4.63 -9.29
C LYS A 170 -11.10 -3.76 -8.65
N PRO A 171 -11.76 -2.84 -9.38
CA PRO A 171 -12.74 -1.94 -8.76
C PRO A 171 -14.08 -2.61 -8.39
N ALA A 172 -14.46 -3.74 -9.02
CA ALA A 172 -15.82 -4.29 -8.91
C ALA A 172 -15.96 -5.61 -8.12
N GLY A 173 -14.86 -6.27 -7.73
CA GLY A 173 -14.91 -7.64 -7.20
C GLY A 173 -15.38 -8.67 -8.24
N THR A 174 -15.56 -9.92 -7.82
CA THR A 174 -16.06 -11.05 -8.65
C THR A 174 -17.19 -11.82 -7.98
N LEU A 175 -17.91 -11.17 -7.06
CA LEU A 175 -19.06 -11.75 -6.36
C LEU A 175 -20.14 -12.18 -7.37
N LEU A 176 -20.72 -13.35 -7.12
CA LEU A 176 -21.72 -13.97 -7.98
C LEU A 176 -23.13 -13.79 -7.38
N PRO A 177 -24.17 -13.77 -8.22
CA PRO A 177 -25.55 -13.68 -7.75
C PRO A 177 -25.95 -14.94 -6.97
N ARG A 178 -27.04 -14.83 -6.19
CA ARG A 178 -27.63 -15.96 -5.48
C ARG A 178 -28.07 -17.04 -6.47
N ILE A 179 -27.73 -18.29 -6.18
CA ILE A 179 -28.21 -19.43 -6.97
C ILE A 179 -29.72 -19.63 -6.77
N PRO A 180 -30.44 -20.14 -7.78
CA PRO A 180 -31.86 -20.44 -7.63
C PRO A 180 -32.12 -21.40 -6.45
N PRO A 181 -33.21 -21.21 -5.70
CA PRO A 181 -33.60 -22.14 -4.65
C PRO A 181 -33.97 -23.51 -5.23
N GLU A 182 -33.47 -24.57 -4.60
CA GLU A 182 -33.83 -25.97 -4.91
C GLU A 182 -34.71 -26.52 -3.79
N ALA A 183 -35.80 -27.22 -4.14
CA ALA A 183 -36.75 -27.76 -3.17
C ALA A 183 -36.07 -28.67 -2.15
N GLY A 184 -36.29 -28.41 -0.86
CA GLY A 184 -35.73 -29.18 0.25
C GLY A 184 -34.26 -28.86 0.57
N LYS A 185 -33.62 -27.93 -0.15
CA LYS A 185 -32.22 -27.53 0.07
C LYS A 185 -32.10 -26.14 0.67
N THR A 186 -30.91 -25.86 1.20
CA THR A 186 -30.60 -24.63 1.93
C THR A 186 -29.50 -23.85 1.23
N ASN A 187 -29.82 -22.61 0.84
CA ASN A 187 -28.84 -21.67 0.30
C ASN A 187 -28.25 -20.83 1.44
N LEU A 188 -26.93 -20.60 1.39
CA LEU A 188 -26.21 -19.81 2.39
C LEU A 188 -25.76 -18.48 1.77
N THR A 189 -26.19 -17.39 2.41
CA THR A 189 -25.66 -16.04 2.18
C THR A 189 -24.82 -15.64 3.38
N ILE A 190 -23.61 -15.14 3.14
CA ILE A 190 -22.71 -14.65 4.18
C ILE A 190 -22.51 -13.15 3.97
N ARG A 191 -22.97 -12.33 4.91
CA ARG A 191 -22.63 -10.92 4.96
C ARG A 191 -21.30 -10.76 5.68
N ILE A 192 -20.33 -10.14 5.02
CA ILE A 192 -19.05 -9.77 5.59
C ILE A 192 -19.19 -8.34 6.11
N ASP A 193 -19.26 -8.18 7.43
CA ASP A 193 -19.47 -6.87 8.04
C ASP A 193 -18.16 -6.11 8.12
N LYS A 194 -17.23 -6.63 8.92
CA LYS A 194 -15.96 -5.97 9.21
C LYS A 194 -14.86 -6.94 9.61
N LEU A 195 -13.61 -6.52 9.40
CA LEU A 195 -12.42 -7.27 9.77
C LEU A 195 -11.55 -6.44 10.73
N GLY A 196 -11.28 -6.98 11.92
CA GLY A 196 -10.37 -6.35 12.89
C GLY A 196 -8.91 -6.68 12.61
N LEU A 197 -8.06 -5.66 12.48
CA LEU A 197 -6.60 -5.77 12.34
C LEU A 197 -5.92 -4.64 13.12
N LYS A 198 -4.78 -4.92 13.77
CA LYS A 198 -4.05 -3.91 14.56
C LYS A 198 -3.70 -2.64 13.76
N ASP A 199 -3.52 -2.79 12.46
CA ASP A 199 -3.02 -1.79 11.53
C ASP A 199 -4.00 -1.57 10.35
N SER A 200 -5.30 -1.56 10.63
CA SER A 200 -6.39 -1.54 9.64
C SER A 200 -6.27 -0.47 8.53
N PHE A 201 -5.65 0.68 8.84
CA PHE A 201 -5.45 1.79 7.91
C PHE A 201 -4.27 1.58 6.93
N THR A 202 -3.28 0.75 7.26
CA THR A 202 -2.05 0.61 6.46
C THR A 202 -2.28 -0.15 5.14
N TYR A 203 -3.38 -0.89 5.05
CA TYR A 203 -3.69 -1.75 3.92
C TYR A 203 -4.28 -0.98 2.75
N LEU A 204 -3.52 -0.92 1.65
CA LEU A 204 -3.96 -0.35 0.38
C LEU A 204 -4.76 -1.36 -0.43
N ASP A 205 -5.88 -0.90 -0.99
CA ASP A 205 -6.83 -1.69 -1.78
C ASP A 205 -7.18 -3.06 -1.16
N PRO A 206 -7.65 -3.12 0.10
CA PRO A 206 -7.93 -4.39 0.74
C PRO A 206 -9.23 -5.00 0.23
N PHE A 207 -9.20 -6.31 0.03
CA PHE A 207 -10.36 -7.11 -0.36
C PHE A 207 -10.25 -8.52 0.27
N LEU A 208 -11.36 -9.24 0.30
CA LEU A 208 -11.42 -10.63 0.74
C LEU A 208 -11.61 -11.55 -0.47
N VAL A 209 -10.94 -12.70 -0.44
CA VAL A 209 -11.20 -13.81 -1.36
C VAL A 209 -11.94 -14.89 -0.59
N VAL A 210 -13.13 -15.23 -1.05
CA VAL A 210 -13.97 -16.29 -0.49
C VAL A 210 -13.84 -17.55 -1.32
N LEU A 211 -13.48 -18.65 -0.66
CA LEU A 211 -13.21 -19.95 -1.26
C LEU A 211 -14.00 -21.02 -0.52
N VAL A 212 -14.53 -22.01 -1.23
CA VAL A 212 -15.11 -23.20 -0.60
C VAL A 212 -14.20 -24.37 -0.91
N LYS A 213 -13.58 -24.95 0.11
CA LYS A 213 -12.60 -26.03 -0.02
C LYS A 213 -13.12 -27.29 0.64
N ASP A 214 -12.84 -28.44 0.05
CA ASP A 214 -13.12 -29.73 0.69
C ASP A 214 -12.07 -30.07 1.79
N LYS A 215 -12.22 -31.23 2.42
CA LYS A 215 -11.29 -31.72 3.46
C LYS A 215 -9.84 -31.90 2.98
N THR A 216 -9.62 -31.98 1.67
CA THR A 216 -8.29 -32.15 1.05
C THR A 216 -7.67 -30.81 0.63
N GLY A 217 -8.45 -29.72 0.65
CA GLY A 217 -8.03 -28.39 0.24
C GLY A 217 -8.31 -28.08 -1.24
N ILE A 218 -9.15 -28.88 -1.91
CA ILE A 218 -9.54 -28.68 -3.31
C ILE A 218 -10.79 -27.79 -3.38
N ASP A 219 -10.85 -26.90 -4.37
CA ASP A 219 -11.99 -26.02 -4.60
C ASP A 219 -13.27 -26.80 -4.94
N VAL A 220 -14.34 -26.52 -4.22
CA VAL A 220 -15.69 -27.09 -4.40
C VAL A 220 -16.56 -26.18 -5.27
N THR A 221 -16.29 -24.88 -5.24
CA THR A 221 -16.96 -23.83 -6.03
C THR A 221 -15.93 -22.85 -6.58
N ARG A 222 -16.35 -21.98 -7.49
CA ARG A 222 -15.52 -20.86 -7.97
C ARG A 222 -15.20 -19.90 -6.81
N SER A 223 -13.98 -19.37 -6.80
CA SER A 223 -13.59 -18.30 -5.88
C SER A 223 -14.31 -17.00 -6.19
N GLN A 224 -14.59 -16.21 -5.15
CA GLN A 224 -15.26 -14.92 -5.26
C GLN A 224 -14.44 -13.85 -4.52
N ASP A 225 -14.11 -12.77 -5.21
CA ASP A 225 -13.40 -11.63 -4.64
C ASP A 225 -14.42 -10.56 -4.24
N THR A 226 -14.35 -10.04 -3.03
CA THR A 226 -15.12 -8.84 -2.68
C THR A 226 -14.62 -7.64 -3.49
N PRO A 227 -15.44 -6.59 -3.65
CA PRO A 227 -14.93 -5.28 -3.99
C PRO A 227 -13.85 -4.82 -3.01
N VAL A 228 -13.02 -3.88 -3.46
CA VAL A 228 -12.06 -3.21 -2.59
C VAL A 228 -12.82 -2.39 -1.55
N SER A 229 -12.48 -2.57 -0.29
CA SER A 229 -13.06 -1.79 0.80
C SER A 229 -12.37 -0.42 0.91
N THR A 230 -13.17 0.64 0.93
CA THR A 230 -12.73 2.03 1.13
C THR A 230 -13.10 2.58 2.51
N GLU A 231 -13.98 1.91 3.24
CA GLU A 231 -14.46 2.34 4.56
C GLU A 231 -13.60 1.75 5.70
N ARG A 232 -13.29 2.58 6.71
CA ARG A 232 -12.40 2.24 7.83
C ARG A 232 -12.92 2.87 9.12
N GLU A 233 -12.81 2.12 10.21
CA GLU A 233 -13.12 2.56 11.57
C GLU A 233 -12.16 1.84 12.50
N ASP A 234 -11.12 2.48 13.04
CA ASP A 234 -10.07 1.79 13.80
C ASP A 234 -10.64 0.90 14.93
N PRO A 235 -10.23 -0.38 15.08
CA PRO A 235 -9.23 -1.16 14.33
C PRO A 235 -9.81 -2.00 13.17
N TYR A 236 -10.88 -1.55 12.54
CA TYR A 236 -11.69 -2.30 11.57
C TYR A 236 -11.61 -1.77 10.13
N ILE A 237 -11.62 -2.73 9.22
CA ILE A 237 -11.90 -2.53 7.79
C ILE A 237 -13.37 -2.93 7.56
N LEU A 238 -14.20 -2.00 7.08
CA LEU A 238 -15.62 -2.24 6.86
C LEU A 238 -15.85 -2.74 5.42
N PHE A 239 -16.53 -3.87 5.27
CA PHE A 239 -16.84 -4.44 3.96
C PHE A 239 -18.30 -4.25 3.59
N GLY A 240 -19.22 -4.64 4.48
CA GLY A 240 -20.66 -4.46 4.27
C GLY A 240 -21.22 -5.16 3.02
N VAL A 241 -20.61 -6.26 2.56
CA VAL A 241 -21.01 -6.96 1.34
C VAL A 241 -21.56 -8.36 1.62
N ASN A 242 -22.52 -8.79 0.79
CA ASN A 242 -23.05 -10.15 0.82
C ASN A 242 -22.33 -11.04 -0.18
N VAL A 243 -21.96 -12.24 0.24
CA VAL A 243 -21.38 -13.29 -0.59
C VAL A 243 -22.33 -14.48 -0.62
N GLU A 244 -22.71 -14.88 -1.82
CA GLU A 244 -23.65 -15.98 -2.05
C GLU A 244 -22.86 -17.27 -2.32
N ILE A 245 -23.02 -18.28 -1.47
CA ILE A 245 -22.31 -19.55 -1.64
C ILE A 245 -22.93 -20.30 -2.81
N GLN A 246 -22.10 -20.59 -3.82
CA GLN A 246 -22.51 -21.10 -5.13
C GLN A 246 -22.79 -22.61 -5.15
N LYS A 247 -23.27 -23.15 -4.02
CA LYS A 247 -23.70 -24.55 -3.87
C LYS A 247 -24.58 -24.66 -2.60
N PRO A 248 -25.74 -25.33 -2.65
CA PRO A 248 -26.55 -25.58 -1.46
C PRO A 248 -25.78 -26.38 -0.40
N LEU A 249 -26.08 -26.16 0.88
CA LEU A 249 -25.34 -26.75 2.00
C LEU A 249 -25.34 -28.28 1.97
N GLU A 250 -26.47 -28.89 1.62
CA GLU A 250 -26.64 -30.34 1.54
C GLU A 250 -25.81 -30.98 0.40
N ASN A 251 -25.41 -30.18 -0.59
CA ASN A 251 -24.58 -30.63 -1.71
C ASN A 251 -23.07 -30.42 -1.44
N LEU A 252 -22.68 -29.79 -0.32
CA LEU A 252 -21.28 -29.62 0.02
C LEU A 252 -20.67 -30.95 0.50
N PRO A 253 -19.48 -31.34 0.01
CA PRO A 253 -18.81 -32.54 0.50
C PRO A 253 -18.59 -32.50 2.02
N PRO A 254 -18.73 -33.62 2.74
CA PRO A 254 -18.44 -33.68 4.17
C PRO A 254 -17.01 -33.22 4.49
N GLY A 255 -16.88 -32.38 5.51
CA GLY A 255 -15.60 -31.77 5.90
C GLY A 255 -15.17 -30.59 5.01
N SER A 256 -16.08 -30.04 4.19
CA SER A 256 -15.84 -28.76 3.52
C SER A 256 -15.72 -27.62 4.53
N ALA A 257 -15.07 -26.54 4.12
CA ALA A 257 -15.03 -25.29 4.88
C ALA A 257 -15.00 -24.10 3.92
N ILE A 258 -15.50 -22.96 4.39
CA ILE A 258 -15.49 -21.69 3.67
C ILE A 258 -14.32 -20.87 4.18
N PHE A 259 -13.38 -20.52 3.31
CA PHE A 259 -12.20 -19.74 3.62
C PHE A 259 -12.38 -18.29 3.21
N PHE A 260 -11.81 -17.39 4.00
CA PHE A 260 -11.76 -15.95 3.77
C PHE A 260 -10.31 -15.51 3.82
N GLU A 261 -9.72 -15.17 2.67
CA GLU A 261 -8.36 -14.64 2.62
C GLU A 261 -8.38 -13.12 2.52
N PHE A 262 -7.79 -12.44 3.49
CA PHE A 262 -7.61 -11.00 3.40
C PHE A 262 -6.37 -10.68 2.58
N LYS A 263 -6.56 -9.90 1.52
CA LYS A 263 -5.52 -9.46 0.58
C LYS A 263 -5.48 -7.95 0.51
N HIS A 264 -4.29 -7.43 0.27
CA HIS A 264 -4.06 -6.01 0.03
C HIS A 264 -2.90 -5.83 -0.97
N TYR A 265 -2.84 -4.66 -1.58
CA TYR A 265 -1.73 -4.29 -2.43
C TYR A 265 -0.53 -3.83 -1.59
N LYS A 266 0.63 -4.47 -1.79
CA LYS A 266 1.88 -4.05 -1.16
C LYS A 266 2.66 -3.18 -2.13
N LEU A 267 2.67 -1.87 -1.87
CA LEU A 267 3.36 -0.89 -2.73
C LEU A 267 4.84 -1.25 -2.96
N LYS A 268 5.57 -1.60 -1.89
CA LYS A 268 6.98 -2.02 -1.98
C LYS A 268 7.20 -3.24 -2.88
N LYS A 269 6.24 -4.17 -2.93
CA LYS A 269 6.34 -5.41 -3.73
C LYS A 269 5.61 -5.30 -5.08
N ARG A 270 4.94 -4.19 -5.35
CA ARG A 270 4.07 -3.96 -6.51
C ARG A 270 3.10 -5.12 -6.80
N ALA A 271 2.66 -5.81 -5.74
CA ALA A 271 1.91 -7.05 -5.85
C ALA A 271 0.82 -7.18 -4.78
N ILE A 272 -0.23 -7.94 -5.10
CA ILE A 272 -1.27 -8.32 -4.15
C ILE A 272 -0.72 -9.42 -3.24
N SER A 273 -0.89 -9.26 -1.93
CA SER A 273 -0.39 -10.20 -0.93
C SER A 273 -1.47 -10.57 0.08
N THR A 274 -1.58 -11.86 0.40
CA THR A 274 -2.37 -12.34 1.54
C THR A 274 -1.70 -11.92 2.85
N LYS A 275 -2.44 -11.30 3.77
CA LYS A 275 -1.95 -11.01 5.13
C LYS A 275 -2.29 -12.15 6.09
N CYS A 276 -3.54 -12.57 6.06
CA CYS A 276 -4.12 -13.55 6.97
C CYS A 276 -5.33 -14.21 6.30
N TYR A 277 -5.82 -15.27 6.92
CA TYR A 277 -7.03 -15.96 6.50
C TYR A 277 -7.88 -16.38 7.70
N ALA A 278 -9.16 -16.59 7.47
CA ALA A 278 -10.07 -17.24 8.40
C ALA A 278 -10.79 -18.37 7.66
N PHE A 279 -11.44 -19.27 8.39
CA PHE A 279 -12.31 -20.27 7.79
C PHE A 279 -13.50 -20.58 8.69
N LEU A 280 -14.54 -21.16 8.08
CA LEU A 280 -15.78 -21.55 8.71
C LEU A 280 -16.07 -23.02 8.36
N GLU A 281 -16.17 -23.88 9.36
CA GLU A 281 -16.52 -25.28 9.17
C GLU A 281 -18.05 -25.49 9.03
N MET A 282 -18.45 -26.66 8.50
CA MET A 282 -19.86 -26.94 8.20
C MET A 282 -20.77 -26.94 9.44
N ASP A 283 -20.27 -27.36 10.60
CA ASP A 283 -21.02 -27.41 11.86
C ASP A 283 -21.21 -26.02 12.51
N GLU A 284 -20.42 -25.04 12.08
CA GLU A 284 -20.52 -23.64 12.48
C GLU A 284 -21.50 -22.84 11.61
N MET A 285 -21.99 -23.42 10.50
CA MET A 285 -22.93 -22.76 9.56
C MET A 285 -24.34 -22.68 10.15
N LYS A 286 -24.55 -21.72 11.06
CA LYS A 286 -25.83 -21.46 11.74
C LYS A 286 -26.31 -20.03 11.42
N PRO A 287 -27.62 -19.80 11.37
CA PRO A 287 -28.14 -18.46 11.09
C PRO A 287 -27.79 -17.48 12.21
N GLY A 288 -27.46 -16.24 11.83
CA GLY A 288 -27.19 -15.14 12.74
C GLY A 288 -25.74 -14.63 12.70
N PRO A 289 -25.38 -13.76 13.66
CA PRO A 289 -24.05 -13.19 13.75
C PRO A 289 -23.00 -14.23 14.16
N LEU A 290 -21.82 -14.16 13.56
CA LEU A 290 -20.69 -15.04 13.84
C LEU A 290 -19.39 -14.24 13.82
N VAL A 291 -18.47 -14.57 14.71
CA VAL A 291 -17.11 -14.04 14.71
C VAL A 291 -16.13 -15.20 14.61
N ILE A 292 -15.14 -15.07 13.73
CA ILE A 292 -14.11 -16.10 13.53
C ILE A 292 -12.72 -15.49 13.62
N GLU A 293 -11.79 -16.26 14.20
CA GLU A 293 -10.40 -15.87 14.37
C GLU A 293 -9.61 -15.83 13.06
N LEU A 294 -8.48 -15.14 13.13
CA LEU A 294 -7.58 -14.90 12.01
C LEU A 294 -6.31 -15.70 12.20
N TYR A 295 -5.85 -16.32 11.12
CA TYR A 295 -4.66 -17.14 11.05
C TYR A 295 -3.59 -16.50 10.17
N LYS A 296 -2.32 -16.69 10.53
CA LYS A 296 -1.15 -16.23 9.77
C LYS A 296 -1.05 -16.98 8.46
N LYS A 297 -0.70 -16.29 7.38
CA LYS A 297 -0.33 -16.89 6.10
C LYS A 297 0.86 -17.87 6.26
N PRO A 298 1.06 -18.82 5.32
CA PRO A 298 0.19 -19.14 4.18
C PRO A 298 -1.10 -19.85 4.62
N PRO A 299 -2.21 -19.73 3.87
CA PRO A 299 -3.44 -20.48 4.15
C PRO A 299 -3.22 -22.00 4.14
N ASP A 300 -3.55 -22.67 5.24
CA ASP A 300 -3.63 -24.14 5.29
C ASP A 300 -5.07 -24.59 5.06
N TYR A 301 -5.41 -24.91 3.81
CA TYR A 301 -6.77 -25.37 3.46
C TYR A 301 -7.15 -26.73 4.05
N ARG A 302 -6.17 -27.50 4.55
CA ARG A 302 -6.40 -28.77 5.25
C ARG A 302 -6.58 -28.59 6.75
N ARG A 303 -6.36 -27.38 7.27
CA ARG A 303 -6.59 -27.00 8.67
C ARG A 303 -5.82 -27.87 9.68
N LYS A 304 -4.58 -28.25 9.33
CA LYS A 304 -3.73 -29.11 10.17
C LYS A 304 -2.73 -28.35 11.00
N LYS A 305 -2.18 -27.26 10.45
CA LYS A 305 -1.17 -26.41 11.10
C LYS A 305 -1.66 -24.98 11.09
N LEU A 306 -2.38 -24.62 12.15
CA LEU A 306 -2.97 -23.31 12.31
C LEU A 306 -2.10 -22.47 13.25
N SER A 307 -1.76 -21.26 12.82
CA SER A 307 -1.04 -20.28 13.64
C SER A 307 -1.88 -19.02 13.76
N LEU A 308 -2.34 -18.69 14.96
CA LEU A 308 -3.15 -17.51 15.21
C LEU A 308 -2.39 -16.24 14.82
N LEU A 309 -3.07 -15.32 14.15
CA LEU A 309 -2.53 -14.02 13.78
C LEU A 309 -2.27 -13.14 15.02
N THR A 310 -3.19 -13.20 15.98
CA THR A 310 -3.20 -12.36 17.18
C THR A 310 -4.05 -13.03 18.27
N ASN A 311 -3.67 -12.83 19.53
CA ASN A 311 -4.48 -13.22 20.70
C ASN A 311 -5.41 -12.08 21.17
N LYS A 312 -5.31 -10.89 20.55
CA LYS A 312 -6.23 -9.77 20.79
C LYS A 312 -7.61 -10.08 20.19
N THR A 313 -8.65 -9.42 20.69
CA THR A 313 -10.04 -9.55 20.23
C THR A 313 -10.28 -8.88 18.87
N LEU A 314 -9.56 -9.35 17.84
CA LEU A 314 -9.61 -8.87 16.47
C LEU A 314 -10.02 -10.03 15.57
N TYR A 315 -11.25 -9.97 15.09
CA TYR A 315 -11.93 -11.07 14.41
C TYR A 315 -12.45 -10.64 13.04
N LEU A 316 -12.81 -11.62 12.21
CA LEU A 316 -13.70 -11.41 11.08
C LEU A 316 -15.15 -11.52 11.57
N HIS A 317 -15.93 -10.47 11.37
CA HIS A 317 -17.34 -10.41 11.74
C HIS A 317 -18.22 -10.72 10.53
N LEU A 318 -19.09 -11.71 10.69
CA LEU A 318 -19.98 -12.24 9.67
C LEU A 318 -21.43 -12.25 10.17
N HIS A 319 -22.37 -12.24 9.23
CA HIS A 319 -23.78 -12.56 9.49
C HIS A 319 -24.26 -13.58 8.46
N LEU A 320 -24.73 -14.73 8.94
CA LEU A 320 -25.12 -15.85 8.11
C LEU A 320 -26.65 -15.90 7.97
N THR A 321 -27.12 -15.98 6.74
CA THR A 321 -28.53 -16.16 6.41
C THR A 321 -28.69 -17.49 5.68
N LEU A 322 -29.48 -18.40 6.27
CA LEU A 322 -29.82 -19.68 5.67
C LEU A 322 -31.24 -19.60 5.13
N GLN A 323 -31.38 -19.76 3.81
CA GLN A 323 -32.67 -19.77 3.14
C GLN A 323 -32.99 -21.19 2.66
N ARG A 324 -33.94 -21.84 3.33
CA ARG A 324 -34.47 -23.14 2.92
C ARG A 324 -35.67 -22.96 2.00
N SER A 325 -35.75 -23.75 0.94
CA SER A 325 -36.85 -23.72 -0.04
C SER A 325 -37.70 -24.98 -0.07
#